data_AF-A0A8S3RWJ7-F1
#
_entry.id   AF-A0A8S3RWJ7-F1
#
_cell.length_a   1.000
_cell.length_b   1.000
_cell.length_c   1.000
_cell.angle_alpha   90.00
_cell.angle_beta   90.00
_cell.angle_gamma   90.00
#
_symmetry.space_group_name_H-M   'P 1'
#
loop_
_entity.id
_entity.type
_entity.pdbx_description
1 polymer ?
#
loop_
_entity_poly.entity_id
_entity_poly.type
_entity_poly.pdbx_seq_one_letter_code
_entity_poly.pdbx_strand_id
1 'polypeptide(L)'
;MLGTKASLRLMTNLINKKEVCGIEANMWLTTLSFIKDPTKEMLNEVKPLISSEDNEKAMLGVSSLVYAYCKKNECENDVDIASIVVSIEDKIGVGCYVTKTIWASNVVWSSKSFLPRSAMTNITFDLFGRSVNLLEIGGRMEGLEYFLESYFGPNGYFQENDVKEVTKQNIKGISNTKMEDIDRQFDTESDSLKGDLYMRVFEMSYCLQDSQD
;
A
#
# COMPACT_ATOMS: atom_id res chain seq x y z
N MET A 1 26.69 -16.92 -12.55
CA MET A 1 26.07 -16.14 -13.63
C MET A 1 25.28 -17.09 -14.51
N LEU A 2 23.96 -16.93 -14.53
CA LEU A 2 23.07 -17.65 -15.45
C LEU A 2 23.26 -16.98 -16.81
N GLY A 3 23.79 -17.72 -17.78
CA GLY A 3 24.23 -17.12 -19.05
C GLY A 3 24.31 -18.13 -20.20
N THR A 4 23.90 -19.37 -19.95
CA THR A 4 23.82 -20.43 -20.96
C THR A 4 22.44 -21.04 -20.94
N LYS A 5 21.99 -21.57 -22.08
CA LYS A 5 20.73 -22.31 -22.20
C LYS A 5 20.56 -23.38 -21.11
N ALA A 6 21.60 -24.20 -20.88
CA ALA A 6 21.55 -25.27 -19.88
C ALA A 6 21.34 -24.73 -18.46
N SER A 7 21.99 -23.62 -18.11
CA SER A 7 21.82 -22.98 -16.81
C SER A 7 20.41 -22.39 -16.63
N LEU A 8 19.85 -21.80 -17.68
CA LEU A 8 18.48 -21.27 -17.68
C LEU A 8 17.42 -22.36 -17.57
N ARG A 9 17.63 -23.48 -18.28
CA ARG A 9 16.75 -24.65 -18.20
C ARG A 9 16.73 -25.24 -16.80
N LEU A 10 17.90 -25.41 -16.19
CA LEU A 10 18.01 -25.92 -14.83
C LEU A 10 17.30 -24.98 -13.85
N MET A 11 17.60 -23.68 -13.93
CA MET A 11 16.96 -22.66 -13.10
C MET A 11 15.44 -22.69 -13.22
N THR A 12 14.93 -22.71 -14.46
CA THR A 12 13.48 -22.73 -14.73
C THR A 12 12.81 -23.96 -14.16
N ASN A 13 13.46 -25.13 -14.27
CA ASN A 13 12.95 -26.37 -13.68
C ASN A 13 12.90 -26.30 -12.15
N LEU A 14 13.95 -25.79 -11.49
CA LEU A 14 14.00 -25.69 -10.03
C LEU A 14 12.93 -24.74 -9.48
N ILE A 15 12.73 -23.59 -10.15
CA ILE A 15 11.72 -22.60 -9.77
C ILE A 15 10.31 -23.16 -10.00
N ASN A 16 10.03 -23.75 -11.18
CA ASN A 16 8.70 -24.29 -11.48
C ASN A 16 8.33 -25.50 -10.60
N LYS A 17 9.31 -26.31 -10.19
CA LYS A 17 9.11 -27.41 -9.23
C LYS A 17 8.97 -26.93 -7.78
N LYS A 18 9.08 -25.62 -7.52
CA LYS A 18 9.09 -25.03 -6.17
C LYS A 18 10.20 -25.56 -5.27
N GLU A 19 11.32 -26.00 -5.87
CA GLU A 19 12.53 -26.41 -5.14
C GLU A 19 13.33 -25.17 -4.69
N VAL A 20 13.16 -24.03 -5.38
CA VAL A 20 13.74 -22.73 -5.02
C VAL A 20 12.63 -21.69 -4.98
N CYS A 21 12.47 -21.01 -3.84
CA CYS A 21 11.36 -20.11 -3.55
C CYS A 21 11.84 -18.81 -2.88
N GLY A 22 10.94 -17.82 -2.77
CA GLY A 22 11.17 -16.61 -1.98
C GLY A 22 12.32 -15.74 -2.50
N ILE A 23 13.18 -15.27 -1.59
CA ILE A 23 14.25 -14.30 -1.90
C ILE A 23 15.30 -14.88 -2.86
N GLU A 24 15.63 -16.17 -2.73
CA GLU A 24 16.61 -16.83 -3.58
C GLU A 24 16.12 -16.92 -5.03
N ALA A 25 14.88 -17.37 -5.24
CA ALA A 25 14.24 -17.37 -6.55
C ALA A 25 14.21 -15.97 -7.17
N ASN A 26 13.85 -14.96 -6.39
CA ASN A 26 13.79 -13.56 -6.84
C ASN A 26 15.14 -13.02 -7.30
N MET A 27 16.23 -13.37 -6.60
CA MET A 27 17.58 -13.00 -7.02
C MET A 27 17.93 -13.65 -8.36
N TRP A 28 17.63 -14.94 -8.53
CA TRP A 28 17.90 -15.65 -9.78
C TRP A 28 17.12 -15.04 -10.95
N LEU A 29 15.84 -14.74 -10.76
CA LEU A 29 14.99 -14.10 -11.78
C LEU A 29 15.51 -12.72 -12.18
N THR A 30 15.97 -11.91 -11.21
CA THR A 30 16.59 -10.61 -11.50
C THR A 30 17.84 -10.74 -12.37
N THR A 31 18.60 -11.83 -12.22
CA THR A 31 19.85 -12.02 -12.98
C THR A 31 19.63 -12.19 -14.49
N LEU A 32 18.42 -12.55 -14.93
CA LEU A 32 18.05 -12.60 -16.34
C LEU A 32 18.29 -11.25 -17.04
N SER A 33 18.06 -10.14 -16.35
CA SER A 33 18.27 -8.78 -16.88
C SER A 33 19.73 -8.46 -17.26
N PHE A 34 20.71 -9.21 -16.71
CA PHE A 34 22.13 -8.98 -16.96
C PHE A 34 22.68 -9.73 -18.18
N ILE A 35 21.88 -10.59 -18.82
CA ILE A 35 22.29 -11.33 -20.01
C ILE A 35 22.28 -10.38 -21.22
N LYS A 36 23.47 -9.94 -21.65
CA LYS A 36 23.64 -8.92 -22.70
C LYS A 36 23.34 -9.40 -24.12
N ASP A 37 23.52 -10.70 -24.38
CA ASP A 37 23.41 -11.27 -25.73
C ASP A 37 22.65 -12.61 -25.70
N PRO A 38 21.34 -12.57 -25.42
CA PRO A 38 20.52 -13.78 -25.38
C PRO A 38 20.37 -14.41 -26.76
N THR A 39 20.20 -15.72 -26.80
CA THR A 39 19.80 -16.45 -28.00
C THR A 39 18.31 -16.79 -27.94
N LYS A 40 17.70 -17.07 -29.10
CA LYS A 40 16.31 -17.52 -29.19
C LYS A 40 16.03 -18.74 -28.30
N GLU A 41 16.97 -19.67 -28.22
CA GLU A 41 16.86 -20.85 -27.37
C GLU A 41 16.80 -20.48 -25.89
N MET A 42 17.54 -19.46 -25.45
CA MET A 42 17.49 -18.98 -24.07
C MET A 42 16.14 -18.37 -23.71
N LEU A 43 15.48 -17.69 -24.66
CA LEU A 43 14.14 -17.14 -24.48
C LEU A 43 13.09 -18.25 -24.31
N ASN A 44 13.21 -19.32 -25.08
CA ASN A 44 12.32 -20.47 -24.98
C ASN A 44 12.43 -21.20 -23.63
N GLU A 45 13.63 -21.25 -23.02
CA GLU A 45 13.81 -21.86 -21.70
C GLU A 45 13.14 -21.05 -20.59
N VAL A 46 13.05 -19.72 -20.69
CA VAL A 46 12.48 -18.87 -19.63
C VAL A 46 10.97 -18.61 -19.79
N LYS A 47 10.39 -18.94 -20.95
CA LYS A 47 8.94 -18.81 -21.21
C LYS A 47 8.04 -19.43 -20.11
N PRO A 48 8.34 -20.59 -19.52
CA PRO A 48 7.52 -21.15 -18.45
C PRO A 48 7.50 -20.30 -17.17
N LEU A 49 8.55 -19.51 -16.91
CA LEU A 49 8.66 -18.69 -15.70
C LEU A 49 7.58 -17.60 -15.64
N ILE A 50 7.26 -17.01 -16.78
CA ILE A 50 6.19 -15.99 -16.85
C ILE A 50 4.80 -16.63 -16.86
N SER A 51 4.65 -17.92 -17.14
CA SER A 51 3.32 -18.57 -17.20
C SER A 51 2.76 -18.87 -15.80
N SER A 52 3.61 -19.14 -14.82
CA SER A 52 3.18 -19.40 -13.43
C SER A 52 2.76 -18.12 -12.68
N GLU A 53 1.66 -18.18 -11.94
CA GLU A 53 1.08 -17.06 -11.17
C GLU A 53 2.00 -16.55 -10.04
N ASP A 54 2.82 -17.45 -9.49
CA ASP A 54 3.76 -17.22 -8.39
C ASP A 54 5.01 -16.41 -8.77
N ASN A 55 5.29 -16.23 -10.06
CA ASN A 55 6.56 -15.69 -10.58
C ASN A 55 6.41 -14.28 -11.19
N GLU A 56 5.68 -13.40 -10.52
CA GLU A 56 5.49 -12.01 -10.96
C GLU A 56 6.83 -11.28 -11.21
N LYS A 57 7.86 -11.59 -10.39
CA LYS A 57 9.21 -11.01 -10.55
C LYS A 57 9.97 -11.54 -11.77
N ALA A 58 9.52 -12.64 -12.38
CA ALA A 58 10.09 -13.12 -13.64
C ALA A 58 9.75 -12.18 -14.80
N MET A 59 8.67 -11.39 -14.71
CA MET A 59 8.23 -10.50 -15.79
C MET A 59 9.33 -9.50 -16.17
N LEU A 60 9.89 -8.78 -15.20
CA LEU A 60 10.92 -7.77 -15.48
C LEU A 60 12.19 -8.39 -16.07
N GLY A 61 12.61 -9.55 -15.53
CA GLY A 61 13.78 -10.27 -16.01
C GLY A 61 13.60 -10.79 -17.44
N VAL A 62 12.46 -11.42 -17.73
CA VAL A 62 12.14 -12.00 -19.04
C VAL A 62 11.87 -10.91 -20.08
N SER A 63 11.12 -9.86 -19.76
CA SER A 63 10.90 -8.72 -20.66
C SER A 63 12.20 -8.03 -21.04
N SER A 64 13.11 -7.84 -20.08
CA SER A 64 14.45 -7.29 -20.35
C SER A 64 15.25 -8.18 -21.30
N LEU A 65 15.13 -9.51 -21.15
CA LEU A 65 15.83 -10.48 -21.99
C LEU A 65 15.29 -10.48 -23.43
N VAL A 66 13.97 -10.47 -23.58
CA VAL A 66 13.29 -10.36 -24.89
C VAL A 66 13.67 -9.05 -25.58
N TYR A 67 13.64 -7.93 -24.86
CA TYR A 67 14.06 -6.63 -25.40
C TYR A 67 15.54 -6.65 -25.86
N ALA A 68 16.45 -7.22 -25.07
CA ALA A 68 17.85 -7.33 -25.44
C ALA A 68 18.06 -8.16 -26.72
N TYR A 69 17.29 -9.24 -26.91
CA TYR A 69 17.29 -10.04 -28.14
C TYR A 69 16.75 -9.26 -29.34
N CYS A 70 15.56 -8.67 -29.20
CA CYS A 70 14.86 -7.96 -30.27
C CYS A 70 15.50 -6.62 -30.65
N LYS A 71 16.39 -6.09 -29.80
CA LYS A 71 17.21 -4.94 -30.16
C LYS A 71 18.22 -5.26 -31.28
N LYS A 72 18.63 -6.53 -31.42
CA LYS A 72 19.64 -6.97 -32.40
C LYS A 72 19.07 -7.86 -33.51
N ASN A 73 17.85 -8.36 -33.35
CA ASN A 73 17.21 -9.33 -34.24
C ASN A 73 15.78 -8.89 -34.57
N GLU A 74 15.28 -9.23 -35.75
CA GLU A 74 13.89 -8.96 -36.12
C GLU A 74 12.93 -9.91 -35.39
N CYS A 75 12.02 -9.36 -34.58
CA CYS A 75 11.08 -10.13 -33.76
C CYS A 75 9.62 -10.07 -34.26
N GLU A 76 9.30 -9.21 -35.23
CA GLU A 76 7.92 -8.91 -35.65
C GLU A 76 7.16 -10.16 -36.16
N ASN A 77 7.86 -11.07 -36.85
CA ASN A 77 7.26 -12.28 -37.43
C ASN A 77 7.66 -13.57 -36.69
N ASP A 78 8.32 -13.47 -35.52
CA ASP A 78 8.77 -14.63 -34.77
C ASP A 78 7.68 -15.13 -33.80
N VAL A 79 7.11 -16.30 -34.10
CA VAL A 79 6.01 -16.91 -33.33
C VAL A 79 6.42 -17.22 -31.88
N ASP A 80 7.67 -17.62 -31.66
CA ASP A 80 8.14 -17.96 -30.31
C ASP A 80 8.22 -16.70 -29.45
N ILE A 81 8.71 -15.60 -30.03
CA ILE A 81 8.79 -14.30 -29.35
C ILE A 81 7.39 -13.72 -29.12
N ALA A 82 6.53 -13.74 -30.15
CA ALA A 82 5.16 -13.26 -30.04
C ALA A 82 4.42 -13.98 -28.91
N SER A 83 4.63 -15.29 -28.75
CA SER A 83 4.01 -16.05 -27.65
C SER A 83 4.47 -15.61 -26.25
N ILE A 84 5.73 -15.18 -26.11
CA ILE A 84 6.26 -14.65 -24.85
C ILE A 84 5.65 -13.27 -24.56
N VAL A 85 5.58 -12.41 -25.58
CA VAL A 85 4.98 -11.08 -25.47
C VAL A 85 3.51 -11.18 -25.06
N VAL A 86 2.73 -12.07 -25.69
CA VAL A 86 1.32 -12.31 -25.33
C VAL A 86 1.20 -12.79 -23.88
N SER A 87 2.06 -13.70 -23.41
CA SER A 87 2.04 -14.14 -22.00
C SER A 87 2.42 -13.02 -21.02
N ILE A 88 3.22 -12.03 -21.45
CA ILE A 88 3.53 -10.85 -20.65
C ILE A 88 2.31 -9.91 -20.64
N GLU A 89 1.73 -9.61 -21.80
CA GLU A 89 0.56 -8.74 -21.94
C GLU A 89 -0.65 -9.25 -21.15
N ASP A 90 -0.92 -10.56 -21.21
CA ASP A 90 -1.98 -11.22 -20.44
C ASP A 90 -1.85 -10.96 -18.93
N LYS A 91 -0.60 -10.91 -18.42
CA LYS A 91 -0.33 -10.68 -17.00
C LYS A 91 -0.31 -9.22 -16.58
N ILE A 92 -0.02 -8.31 -17.52
CA ILE A 92 -0.09 -6.87 -17.25
C ILE A 92 -1.55 -6.42 -17.28
N GLY A 93 -2.41 -7.12 -18.05
CA GLY A 93 -3.78 -6.68 -18.29
C GLY A 93 -3.82 -5.42 -19.16
N VAL A 94 -4.98 -5.16 -19.75
CA VAL A 94 -5.21 -3.96 -20.57
C VAL A 94 -5.80 -2.85 -19.71
N GLY A 95 -4.98 -1.87 -19.33
CA GLY A 95 -5.41 -0.62 -18.68
C GLY A 95 -5.18 -0.55 -17.16
N CYS A 96 -4.76 0.62 -16.69
CA CYS A 96 -4.64 0.94 -15.25
C CYS A 96 -5.99 1.39 -14.68
N TYR A 97 -7.07 0.66 -14.94
CA TYR A 97 -8.35 0.99 -14.31
C TYR A 97 -8.46 0.29 -12.95
N VAL A 98 -8.91 1.05 -11.96
CA VAL A 98 -9.26 0.49 -10.66
C VAL A 98 -10.56 -0.28 -10.85
N THR A 99 -10.48 -1.60 -10.86
CA THR A 99 -11.65 -2.46 -11.07
C THR A 99 -12.52 -2.55 -9.83
N LYS A 100 -11.88 -2.53 -8.66
CA LYS A 100 -12.54 -2.61 -7.36
C LYS A 100 -11.76 -1.79 -6.34
N THR A 101 -12.48 -0.95 -5.61
CA THR A 101 -11.95 -0.26 -4.43
C THR A 101 -12.59 -0.84 -3.19
N ILE A 102 -11.76 -1.27 -2.25
CA ILE A 102 -12.18 -1.78 -0.95
C ILE A 102 -11.75 -0.77 0.11
N TRP A 103 -12.69 -0.35 0.93
CA TRP A 103 -12.46 0.50 2.09
C TRP A 103 -12.76 -0.34 3.33
N ALA A 104 -11.77 -0.54 4.18
CA ALA A 104 -11.92 -1.21 5.46
C ALA A 104 -11.61 -0.22 6.58
N SER A 105 -12.45 -0.17 7.60
CA SER A 105 -12.22 0.68 8.78
C SER A 105 -12.29 -0.18 10.04
N ASN A 106 -11.26 -0.07 10.87
CA ASN A 106 -11.14 -0.80 12.12
C ASN A 106 -11.04 0.21 13.26
N VAL A 107 -11.75 -0.06 14.34
CA VAL A 107 -11.80 0.81 15.51
C VAL A 107 -11.57 -0.03 16.76
N VAL A 108 -10.68 0.42 17.64
CA VAL A 108 -10.36 -0.25 18.90
C VAL A 108 -10.85 0.59 20.06
N TRP A 109 -11.74 0.00 20.88
CA TRP A 109 -12.36 0.64 22.03
C TRP A 109 -11.68 0.25 23.34
N SER A 110 -11.78 1.14 24.34
CA SER A 110 -11.39 0.87 25.74
C SER A 110 -12.60 1.07 26.64
N SER A 111 -12.79 0.20 27.63
CA SER A 111 -13.90 0.32 28.60
C SER A 111 -13.71 1.46 29.60
N LYS A 112 -12.53 2.08 29.63
CA LYS A 112 -12.22 3.22 30.52
C LYS A 112 -12.50 4.58 29.89
N SER A 113 -12.90 4.60 28.62
CA SER A 113 -12.93 5.78 27.77
C SER A 113 -14.20 5.80 26.95
N PHE A 114 -14.83 6.98 26.78
CA PHE A 114 -16.00 7.11 25.91
C PHE A 114 -15.63 7.19 24.41
N LEU A 115 -14.33 7.37 24.10
CA LEU A 115 -13.78 7.41 22.75
C LEU A 115 -12.96 6.16 22.43
N PRO A 116 -12.82 5.81 21.15
CA PRO A 116 -11.93 4.75 20.73
C PRO A 116 -10.46 5.17 20.93
N ARG A 117 -9.64 4.22 21.39
CA ARG A 117 -8.20 4.41 21.59
C ARG A 117 -7.46 4.44 20.26
N SER A 118 -7.97 3.78 19.23
CA SER A 118 -7.40 3.83 17.89
C SER A 118 -8.43 3.65 16.79
N ALA A 119 -8.17 4.30 15.66
CA ALA A 119 -8.93 4.17 14.43
C ALA A 119 -7.96 3.95 13.27
N MET A 120 -8.28 3.02 12.38
CA MET A 120 -7.49 2.67 11.21
C MET A 120 -8.41 2.55 10.01
N THR A 121 -8.00 3.07 8.86
CA THR A 121 -8.67 2.87 7.58
C THR A 121 -7.67 2.36 6.55
N ASN A 122 -8.03 1.27 5.86
CA ASN A 122 -7.24 0.63 4.83
C ASN A 122 -7.98 0.74 3.49
N ILE A 123 -7.29 1.24 2.49
CA ILE A 123 -7.80 1.43 1.14
C ILE A 123 -7.04 0.48 0.22
N THR A 124 -7.74 -0.54 -0.26
CA THR A 124 -7.17 -1.55 -1.16
C THR A 124 -7.78 -1.41 -2.54
N PHE A 125 -6.93 -1.30 -3.56
CA PHE A 125 -7.34 -1.23 -4.95
C PHE A 125 -7.03 -2.56 -5.65
N ASP A 126 -7.93 -3.02 -6.49
CA ASP A 126 -7.67 -4.10 -7.43
C ASP A 126 -7.13 -3.52 -8.75
N LEU A 127 -5.81 -3.67 -8.95
CA LEU A 127 -5.05 -3.23 -10.12
C LEU A 127 -4.49 -4.46 -10.85
N PHE A 128 -4.71 -4.56 -12.15
CA PHE A 128 -4.19 -5.67 -12.98
C PHE A 128 -4.60 -7.06 -12.48
N GLY A 129 -5.78 -7.17 -11.85
CA GLY A 129 -6.27 -8.41 -11.25
C GLY A 129 -5.59 -8.78 -9.93
N ARG A 130 -4.83 -7.85 -9.32
CA ARG A 130 -4.17 -8.02 -8.03
C ARG A 130 -4.62 -6.93 -7.05
N SER A 131 -4.89 -7.35 -5.82
CA SER A 131 -5.24 -6.43 -4.73
C SER A 131 -3.99 -5.82 -4.12
N VAL A 132 -3.84 -4.50 -4.21
CA VAL A 132 -2.75 -3.72 -3.62
C VAL A 132 -3.29 -2.78 -2.55
N ASN A 133 -2.65 -2.73 -1.38
CA ASN A 133 -3.00 -1.76 -0.34
C ASN A 133 -2.40 -0.40 -0.71
N LEU A 134 -3.23 0.53 -1.17
CA LEU A 134 -2.79 1.83 -1.62
C LEU A 134 -2.43 2.73 -0.44
N LEU A 135 -3.32 2.80 0.53
CA LEU A 135 -3.25 3.77 1.60
C LEU A 135 -3.82 3.17 2.88
N GLU A 136 -3.05 3.28 3.95
CA GLU A 136 -3.47 2.97 5.31
C GLU A 136 -3.25 4.22 6.15
N ILE A 137 -4.31 4.74 6.74
CA ILE A 137 -4.25 5.85 7.69
C ILE A 137 -4.68 5.31 9.03
N GLY A 138 -3.83 5.43 10.03
CA GLY A 138 -4.15 5.01 11.38
C GLY A 138 -3.72 6.03 12.39
N GLY A 139 -4.49 6.14 13.45
CA GLY A 139 -4.18 6.97 14.58
C GLY A 139 -4.51 6.25 15.87
N ARG A 140 -3.68 6.47 16.88
CA ARG A 140 -4.00 6.12 18.26
C ARG A 140 -3.91 7.39 19.10
N MET A 141 -4.85 7.50 20.04
CA MET A 141 -5.01 8.67 20.90
C MET A 141 -5.23 8.18 22.33
N GLU A 142 -4.52 8.80 23.26
CA GLU A 142 -4.63 8.62 24.69
C GLU A 142 -4.80 9.99 25.36
N GLY A 143 -5.73 10.10 26.29
CA GLY A 143 -5.95 11.34 27.04
C GLY A 143 -6.94 12.34 26.42
N LEU A 144 -7.29 12.21 25.14
CA LEU A 144 -8.32 13.05 24.48
C LEU A 144 -9.68 13.02 25.19
N GLU A 145 -9.98 11.91 25.86
CA GLU A 145 -11.16 11.74 26.70
C GLU A 145 -11.28 12.79 27.81
N TYR A 146 -10.19 13.12 28.52
CA TYR A 146 -10.22 14.08 29.63
C TYR A 146 -10.48 15.51 29.14
N PHE A 147 -9.83 15.88 28.03
CA PHE A 147 -10.06 17.18 27.38
C PHE A 147 -11.53 17.33 26.93
N LEU A 148 -12.09 16.30 26.28
CA LEU A 148 -13.48 16.38 25.87
C LEU A 148 -14.47 16.29 27.04
N GLU A 149 -14.13 15.61 28.12
CA GLU A 149 -14.92 15.65 29.35
C GLU A 149 -14.92 17.04 29.98
N SER A 150 -13.81 17.79 29.96
CA SER A 150 -13.76 19.16 30.49
C SER A 150 -14.64 20.13 29.68
N TYR A 151 -14.81 19.87 28.38
CA TYR A 151 -15.63 20.68 27.49
C TYR A 151 -17.10 20.26 27.41
N PHE A 152 -17.35 18.98 27.20
CA PHE A 152 -18.65 18.42 26.85
C PHE A 152 -19.20 17.47 27.92
N GLY A 153 -18.50 17.31 29.05
CA GLY A 153 -18.99 16.54 30.19
C GLY A 153 -20.17 17.23 30.89
N PRO A 154 -20.84 16.52 31.81
CA PRO A 154 -22.04 17.03 32.50
C PRO A 154 -21.81 18.34 33.29
N ASN A 155 -20.56 18.58 33.72
CA ASN A 155 -20.13 19.80 34.40
C ASN A 155 -19.12 20.62 33.57
N GLY A 156 -19.06 20.37 32.26
CA GLY A 156 -18.07 20.95 31.36
C GLY A 156 -18.42 22.36 30.88
N TYR A 157 -17.51 22.93 30.07
CA TYR A 157 -17.61 24.29 29.52
C TYR A 157 -18.90 24.56 28.71
N PHE A 158 -19.41 23.54 27.99
CA PHE A 158 -20.65 23.61 27.24
C PHE A 158 -21.76 22.86 27.98
N GLN A 159 -22.59 23.61 28.71
CA GLN A 159 -23.70 23.00 29.44
C GLN A 159 -24.86 22.66 28.49
N GLU A 160 -25.74 21.77 28.92
CA GLU A 160 -26.86 21.27 28.12
C GLU A 160 -27.77 22.39 27.58
N ASN A 161 -27.86 23.51 28.31
CA ASN A 161 -28.62 24.69 27.89
C ASN A 161 -27.99 25.40 26.68
N ASP A 162 -26.67 25.46 26.60
CA ASP A 162 -25.93 26.05 25.47
C ASP A 162 -26.10 25.18 24.21
N VAL A 163 -26.01 23.85 24.36
CA VAL A 163 -26.17 22.91 23.24
C VAL A 163 -27.60 22.94 22.68
N LYS A 164 -28.60 23.04 23.56
CA LYS A 164 -30.02 23.21 23.16
C LYS A 164 -30.27 24.52 22.41
N GLU A 165 -29.50 25.57 22.70
CA GLU A 165 -29.59 26.86 22.02
C GLU A 165 -28.93 26.83 20.63
N VAL A 166 -27.78 26.14 20.49
CA VAL A 166 -27.09 25.91 19.21
C VAL A 166 -27.92 25.02 18.27
N THR A 167 -28.60 24.01 18.81
CA THR A 167 -29.44 23.08 18.02
C THR A 167 -30.71 23.75 17.50
N LYS A 168 -31.17 24.84 18.14
CA LYS A 168 -32.30 25.68 17.70
C LYS A 168 -31.86 26.76 16.70
N GLN A 169 -31.28 26.34 15.58
CA GLN A 169 -31.12 27.08 14.31
C GLN A 169 -30.86 28.61 14.34
N ASN A 170 -30.05 29.12 15.28
CA ASN A 170 -29.47 30.46 15.17
C ASN A 170 -27.95 30.36 15.32
N ILE A 171 -27.27 30.02 14.21
CA ILE A 171 -25.80 29.99 14.09
C ILE A 171 -25.26 31.44 14.02
N LYS A 172 -25.65 32.29 14.97
CA LYS A 172 -25.08 33.62 15.21
C LYS A 172 -24.55 33.76 16.64
N GLY A 173 -24.54 32.67 17.42
CA GLY A 173 -24.17 32.64 18.83
C GLY A 173 -22.78 32.09 19.16
N ILE A 174 -21.94 31.79 18.18
CA ILE A 174 -20.52 31.48 18.46
C ILE A 174 -19.77 32.81 18.48
N SER A 175 -19.70 33.43 19.66
CA SER A 175 -18.92 34.65 19.91
C SER A 175 -17.43 34.36 19.71
N ASN A 176 -16.72 35.22 18.97
CA ASN A 176 -15.27 35.13 18.75
C ASN A 176 -14.48 35.02 20.07
N THR A 177 -15.02 35.54 21.18
CA THR A 177 -14.39 35.48 22.51
C THR A 177 -14.30 34.07 23.08
N LYS A 178 -15.29 33.20 22.83
CA LYS A 178 -15.22 31.77 23.27
C LYS A 178 -14.16 31.00 22.47
N MET A 179 -13.90 31.42 21.23
CA MET A 179 -12.88 30.78 20.38
C MET A 179 -11.46 31.07 20.86
N GLU A 180 -11.18 32.31 21.32
CA GLU A 180 -9.88 32.68 21.89
C GLU A 180 -9.60 32.00 23.24
N ASP A 181 -10.63 31.77 24.06
CA ASP A 181 -10.49 31.04 25.32
C ASP A 181 -10.22 29.54 25.09
N ILE A 182 -10.80 28.96 24.03
CA ILE A 182 -10.54 27.57 23.63
C ILE A 182 -9.09 27.39 23.18
N ASP A 183 -8.57 28.33 22.38
CA ASP A 183 -7.19 28.30 21.87
C ASP A 183 -6.17 28.34 23.02
N ARG A 184 -6.39 29.20 24.03
CA ARG A 184 -5.52 29.29 25.21
C ARG A 184 -5.56 28.05 26.10
N GLN A 185 -6.74 27.45 26.27
CA GLN A 185 -6.88 26.25 27.09
C GLN A 185 -6.31 25.02 26.38
N PHE A 186 -6.43 24.95 25.05
CA PHE A 186 -5.80 23.91 24.24
C PHE A 186 -4.28 23.92 24.39
N ASP A 187 -3.64 25.10 24.32
CA ASP A 187 -2.19 25.27 24.55
C ASP A 187 -1.73 24.83 25.95
N THR A 188 -2.60 24.92 26.96
CA THR A 188 -2.25 24.59 28.36
C THR A 188 -2.48 23.10 28.69
N GLU A 189 -3.42 22.45 28.01
CA GLU A 189 -3.85 21.06 28.28
C GLU A 189 -3.28 20.05 27.26
N SER A 190 -2.67 20.56 26.18
CA SER A 190 -1.95 19.81 25.13
C SER A 190 -0.88 18.87 25.68
N ASP A 191 -0.18 19.23 26.76
CA ASP A 191 0.88 18.42 27.39
C ASP A 191 0.39 17.05 27.89
N SER A 192 -0.92 16.88 28.10
CA SER A 192 -1.52 15.63 28.58
C SER A 192 -2.01 14.69 27.48
N LEU A 193 -2.08 15.18 26.24
CA LEU A 193 -2.55 14.42 25.08
C LEU A 193 -1.39 13.65 24.46
N LYS A 194 -1.48 12.32 24.44
CA LYS A 194 -0.50 11.46 23.76
C LYS A 194 -1.16 10.79 22.57
N GLY A 195 -0.67 11.05 21.38
CA GLY A 195 -1.19 10.43 20.18
C GLY A 195 -0.11 10.14 19.15
N ASP A 196 -0.35 9.11 18.36
CA ASP A 196 0.47 8.76 17.21
C ASP A 196 -0.44 8.72 15.98
N LEU A 197 -0.02 9.43 14.94
CA LEU A 197 -0.65 9.36 13.62
C LEU A 197 0.36 8.74 12.65
N TYR A 198 -0.10 7.80 11.85
CA TYR A 198 0.72 7.22 10.79
C TYR A 198 -0.06 7.08 9.50
N MET A 199 0.71 7.10 8.41
CA MET A 199 0.21 6.86 7.07
C MET A 199 1.15 5.88 6.38
N ARG A 200 0.60 4.85 5.74
CA ARG A 200 1.35 3.96 4.87
C ARG A 200 0.84 4.09 3.45
N VAL A 201 1.76 4.21 2.49
CA VAL A 201 1.43 4.31 1.06
C VAL A 201 2.11 3.14 0.37
N PHE A 202 1.36 2.33 -0.38
CA PHE A 202 1.86 1.10 -1.02
C PHE A 202 2.68 0.21 -0.07
N GLU A 203 2.16 0.01 1.15
CA GLU A 203 2.81 -0.78 2.22
C GLU A 203 4.15 -0.23 2.75
N MET A 204 4.64 0.91 2.27
CA MET A 204 5.75 1.63 2.89
C MET A 204 5.23 2.52 4.01
N SER A 205 5.80 2.37 5.21
CA SER A 205 5.40 3.13 6.40
C SER A 205 6.06 4.51 6.45
N TYR A 206 5.26 5.56 6.62
CA TYR A 206 5.70 6.92 6.91
C TYR A 206 5.11 7.34 8.26
N CYS A 207 5.96 7.57 9.26
CA CYS A 207 5.53 8.09 10.55
C CYS A 207 5.37 9.61 10.44
N LEU A 208 4.15 10.11 10.66
CA LEU A 208 3.85 11.53 10.64
C LEU A 208 3.69 12.00 12.09
N GLN A 209 4.79 12.50 12.65
CA GLN A 209 4.90 13.14 13.96
C GLN A 209 4.51 12.24 15.17
N ASP A 210 5.52 11.81 15.93
CA ASP A 210 5.33 11.51 17.35
C ASP A 210 5.07 12.85 18.06
N SER A 211 3.90 13.06 18.65
CA SER A 211 3.76 14.06 19.71
C SER A 211 4.37 13.44 20.98
N GLN A 212 5.70 13.28 20.98
CA GLN A 212 6.49 13.08 22.18
C GLN A 212 6.88 14.47 22.69
N ASP A 213 6.15 14.91 23.71
CA ASP A 213 6.76 15.61 24.84
C ASP A 213 6.62 14.71 26.09
#